data_AF-A0A966DVS2-F1
#
_entry.id   AF-A0A966DVS2-F1
#
_cell.length_a   1.000
_cell.length_b   1.000
_cell.length_c   1.000
_cell.angle_alpha   90.00
_cell.angle_beta   90.00
_cell.angle_gamma   90.00
#
_symmetry.space_group_name_H-M   'P 1'
#
loop_
_entity.id
_entity.type
_entity.pdbx_description
1 polymer ?
#
loop_
_entity_poly.entity_id
_entity_poly.type
_entity_poly.pdbx_seq_one_letter_code
_entity_poly.pdbx_strand_id
1 'polypeptide(L)'
;MAQTDDKTPFMMLKQSDIRAIPAPTNDFEERVTVLDELLIKLVDGHPAITIHPRCKTLVRGLAGEYHFRRIRVVGEEKFRDKPDKGPTSHVCEALHYGLLGAGEGVLTKRRRTLDPELERAMADFRKHQAHFE
;
A
#
# COMPACT_ATOMS: atom_id res chain seq x y z
N MET A 1 35.17 14.86 -9.85
CA MET A 1 34.31 13.70 -10.17
C MET A 1 34.15 12.94 -8.87
N ALA A 2 32.94 12.88 -8.31
CA ALA A 2 32.70 12.16 -7.06
C ALA A 2 32.86 10.66 -7.33
N GLN A 3 33.79 10.02 -6.63
CA GLN A 3 33.96 8.58 -6.63
C GLN A 3 32.74 7.98 -5.93
N THR A 4 31.73 7.58 -6.70
CA THR A 4 30.62 6.76 -6.22
C THR A 4 31.19 5.38 -5.92
N ASP A 5 31.56 5.18 -4.66
CA ASP A 5 31.73 3.84 -4.13
C ASP A 5 30.39 3.10 -4.32
N ASP A 6 30.41 1.92 -4.94
CA ASP A 6 29.22 1.09 -5.24
C ASP A 6 28.65 0.45 -3.97
N LYS A 7 28.53 1.24 -2.90
CA LYS A 7 27.89 0.85 -1.65
C LYS A 7 26.40 0.94 -1.83
N THR A 8 25.73 -0.21 -1.88
CA THR A 8 24.27 -0.24 -1.82
C THR A 8 23.79 0.28 -0.45
N PRO A 9 22.57 0.84 -0.34
CA PRO A 9 22.03 1.28 0.95
C PRO A 9 22.06 0.19 2.03
N PHE A 10 21.83 -1.08 1.67
CA PHE A 10 21.94 -2.21 2.60
C PHE A 10 23.36 -2.41 3.13
N MET A 11 24.38 -2.19 2.30
CA MET A 11 25.78 -2.26 2.74
C MET A 11 26.11 -1.13 3.72
N MET A 12 25.62 0.09 3.44
CA MET A 12 25.81 1.24 4.35
C MET A 12 25.13 0.98 5.71
N LEU A 13 23.89 0.51 5.71
CA LEU A 13 23.16 0.17 6.93
C LEU A 13 23.88 -0.93 7.71
N LYS A 14 24.35 -1.99 7.03
CA LYS A 14 25.14 -3.05 7.67
C LYS A 14 26.47 -2.54 8.25
N GLN A 15 27.14 -1.61 7.57
CA GLN A 15 28.37 -0.97 8.07
C GLN A 15 28.09 -0.09 9.31
N SER A 16 26.88 0.45 9.43
CA SER A 16 26.42 1.21 10.60
C SER A 16 25.78 0.35 11.69
N ASP A 17 25.91 -0.98 11.64
CA ASP A 17 25.27 -1.92 12.57
C ASP A 17 23.73 -1.80 12.62
N ILE A 18 23.13 -1.34 11.53
CA ILE A 18 21.68 -1.26 11.35
C ILE A 18 21.21 -2.50 10.59
N ARG A 19 20.42 -3.33 11.27
CA ARG A 19 19.78 -4.49 10.63
C ARG A 19 18.69 -4.03 9.67
N ALA A 20 18.94 -4.20 8.38
CA ALA A 20 17.97 -3.97 7.31
C ALA A 20 17.64 -5.28 6.61
N ILE A 21 16.35 -5.56 6.42
CA ILE A 21 15.85 -6.75 5.74
C ILE A 21 15.08 -6.28 4.51
N PRO A 22 15.34 -6.83 3.31
CA PRO A 22 14.57 -6.47 2.13
C PRO A 22 13.12 -6.93 2.29
N ALA A 23 12.19 -6.12 1.79
CA ALA A 23 10.80 -6.55 1.70
C ALA A 23 10.67 -7.76 0.74
N PRO A 24 9.70 -8.67 0.97
CA PRO A 24 9.51 -9.86 0.14
C PRO A 24 9.28 -9.58 -1.35
N THR A 25 8.70 -8.42 -1.69
CA THR A 25 8.50 -7.97 -3.07
C THR A 25 8.51 -6.44 -3.14
N ASN A 26 8.73 -5.91 -4.34
CA ASN A 26 8.57 -4.48 -4.66
C ASN A 26 7.26 -4.17 -5.41
N ASP A 27 6.45 -5.19 -5.69
CA ASP A 27 5.17 -5.02 -6.39
C ASP A 27 4.30 -3.98 -5.68
N PHE A 28 3.75 -3.04 -6.44
CA PHE A 28 3.02 -1.91 -5.87
C PHE A 28 1.65 -2.35 -5.32
N GLU A 29 0.93 -3.18 -6.06
CA GLU A 29 -0.40 -3.64 -5.65
C GLU A 29 -0.33 -4.48 -4.38
N GLU A 30 0.64 -5.40 -4.29
CA GLU A 30 0.85 -6.19 -3.08
C GLU A 30 1.13 -5.32 -1.85
N ARG A 31 1.94 -4.28 -2.04
CA ARG A 31 2.32 -3.35 -0.96
C ARG A 31 1.15 -2.52 -0.45
N VAL A 32 0.32 -1.99 -1.35
CA VAL A 32 -0.85 -1.18 -0.97
C VAL A 32 -1.94 -2.05 -0.37
N THR A 33 -2.21 -3.21 -0.95
CA THR A 33 -3.27 -4.13 -0.47
C THR A 33 -3.11 -4.46 1.01
N VAL A 34 -1.87 -4.70 1.46
CA VAL A 34 -1.58 -5.00 2.87
C VAL A 34 -2.04 -3.88 3.80
N LEU A 35 -1.79 -2.62 3.45
CA LEU A 35 -2.21 -1.49 4.26
C LEU A 35 -3.74 -1.35 4.22
N ASP A 36 -4.34 -1.45 3.04
CA ASP A 36 -5.80 -1.33 2.86
C ASP A 36 -6.56 -2.36 3.72
N GLU A 37 -6.10 -3.61 3.73
CA GLU A 37 -6.71 -4.66 4.55
C GLU A 37 -6.63 -4.35 6.06
N LEU A 38 -5.50 -3.82 6.53
CA LEU A 38 -5.33 -3.49 7.95
C LEU A 38 -6.15 -2.28 8.37
N LEU A 39 -6.32 -1.29 7.49
CA LEU A 39 -7.13 -0.10 7.78
C LEU A 39 -8.62 -0.42 7.97
N ILE A 40 -9.14 -1.46 7.29
CA ILE A 40 -10.55 -1.88 7.42
C ILE A 40 -10.75 -3.00 8.44
N LYS A 41 -9.69 -3.69 8.84
CA LYS A 41 -9.78 -4.87 9.72
C LYS A 41 -9.96 -4.46 11.17
N LEU A 42 -10.85 -5.19 11.85
CA LEU A 42 -10.95 -5.19 13.31
C LEU A 42 -10.39 -6.51 13.87
N VAL A 43 -9.68 -6.42 14.97
CA VAL A 43 -9.21 -7.54 15.80
C VAL A 43 -9.81 -7.34 17.17
N ASP A 44 -10.66 -8.28 17.59
CA ASP A 44 -11.39 -8.22 18.88
C ASP A 44 -12.13 -6.87 19.09
N GLY A 45 -12.76 -6.36 18.03
CA GLY A 45 -13.50 -5.10 18.04
C GLY A 45 -12.63 -3.84 17.95
N HIS A 46 -11.30 -3.96 17.87
CA HIS A 46 -10.37 -2.83 17.80
C HIS A 46 -9.71 -2.75 16.42
N PRO A 47 -9.32 -1.55 15.94
CA PRO A 47 -8.58 -1.41 14.68
C PRO A 47 -7.32 -2.27 14.63
N ALA A 48 -7.09 -2.97 13.52
CA ALA A 48 -5.91 -3.82 13.35
C ALA A 48 -4.58 -3.03 13.27
N ILE A 49 -4.66 -1.74 12.92
CA ILE A 49 -3.53 -0.82 12.92
C ILE A 49 -3.93 0.50 13.56
N THR A 50 -3.06 1.03 14.41
CA THR A 50 -3.22 2.35 15.04
C THR A 50 -2.00 3.21 14.77
N ILE A 51 -2.21 4.46 14.39
CA ILE A 51 -1.14 5.40 14.06
C ILE A 51 -1.06 6.47 15.14
N HIS A 52 0.11 6.63 15.74
CA HIS A 52 0.30 7.63 16.79
C HIS A 52 0.08 9.05 16.23
N PRO A 53 -0.66 9.96 16.92
CA PRO A 53 -0.96 11.31 16.43
C PRO A 53 0.26 12.21 16.16
N ARG A 54 1.45 11.81 16.61
CA ARG A 54 2.73 12.51 16.35
C ARG A 54 3.28 12.22 14.94
N CYS A 55 2.80 11.19 14.26
CA CYS A 55 3.20 10.83 12.89
C CYS A 55 2.52 11.75 11.86
N LYS A 56 2.66 13.07 11.99
CA LYS A 56 1.90 14.08 11.24
C LYS A 56 2.01 13.92 9.72
N THR A 57 3.21 13.64 9.22
CA THR A 57 3.44 13.43 7.77
C THR A 57 2.71 12.20 7.25
N LEU A 58 2.73 11.10 8.02
CA LEU A 58 2.02 9.88 7.66
C LEU A 58 0.50 10.09 7.70
N VAL A 59 -0.01 10.71 8.76
CA VAL A 59 -1.45 11.01 8.91
C VAL A 59 -1.94 11.88 7.75
N ARG A 60 -1.19 12.93 7.37
CA ARG A 60 -1.53 13.75 6.18
C ARG A 60 -1.52 12.95 4.88
N GLY A 61 -0.53 12.08 4.69
CA GLY A 61 -0.45 11.19 3.55
C GLY A 61 -1.69 10.31 3.42
N LEU A 62 -2.02 9.58 4.50
CA LEU A 62 -3.16 8.67 4.54
C LEU A 62 -4.52 9.38 4.50
N ALA A 63 -4.59 10.64 4.96
CA ALA A 63 -5.80 11.45 4.89
C ALA A 63 -6.11 11.98 3.47
N GLY A 64 -5.22 11.77 2.49
CA GLY A 64 -5.48 12.06 1.08
C GLY A 64 -4.35 12.74 0.31
N GLU A 65 -3.26 13.16 0.96
CA GLU A 65 -2.11 13.72 0.21
C GLU A 65 -1.39 12.67 -0.64
N TYR A 66 -1.50 11.38 -0.28
CA TYR A 66 -1.00 10.27 -1.09
C TYR A 66 -2.13 9.68 -1.93
N HIS A 67 -2.20 10.07 -3.20
CA HIS A 67 -3.29 9.67 -4.12
C HIS A 67 -2.79 9.51 -5.56
N PHE A 68 -3.61 8.85 -6.39
CA PHE A 68 -3.38 8.77 -7.83
C PHE A 68 -3.76 10.10 -8.49
N ARG A 69 -2.83 10.69 -9.24
CA ARG A 69 -3.11 11.95 -9.94
C ARG A 69 -4.06 11.72 -11.11
N ARG A 70 -5.12 12.53 -11.20
CA ARG A 70 -6.04 12.58 -12.33
C ARG A 70 -5.33 13.07 -13.60
N ILE A 71 -5.55 12.37 -14.71
CA ILE A 71 -5.11 12.75 -16.05
C ILE A 71 -6.27 13.49 -16.72
N ARG A 72 -5.98 14.66 -17.30
CA ARG A 72 -6.97 15.40 -18.08
C ARG A 72 -7.09 14.75 -19.46
N VAL A 73 -8.10 13.91 -19.62
CA VAL A 73 -8.53 13.38 -20.92
C VAL A 73 -9.92 13.93 -21.19
N VAL A 74 -10.16 14.42 -22.41
CA VAL A 74 -11.46 14.96 -22.80
C VAL A 74 -12.45 13.80 -22.83
N GLY A 75 -13.54 13.90 -22.06
CA GLY A 75 -14.64 12.93 -22.05
C GLY A 75 -14.48 11.71 -21.13
N GLU A 76 -13.34 11.51 -20.46
CA GLU A 76 -13.11 10.36 -19.58
C GLU A 76 -12.34 10.73 -18.29
N GLU A 77 -12.74 10.16 -17.16
CA GLU A 77 -11.94 10.21 -15.94
C GLU A 77 -10.84 9.15 -15.98
N LYS A 78 -9.59 9.56 -16.22
CA LYS A 78 -8.42 8.67 -16.14
C LYS A 78 -7.51 9.10 -15.00
N PHE A 79 -6.86 8.12 -14.36
CA PHE A 79 -5.86 8.33 -13.32
C PHE A 79 -4.54 7.71 -13.77
N ARG A 80 -3.43 8.14 -13.17
CA ARG A 80 -2.14 7.47 -13.37
C ARG A 80 -2.13 6.11 -12.67
N ASP A 81 -1.38 5.16 -13.22
CA ASP A 81 -1.22 3.81 -12.66
C ASP A 81 -0.36 3.77 -11.38
N LYS A 82 0.26 4.91 -11.03
CA LYS A 82 1.09 5.06 -9.83
C LYS A 82 0.68 6.33 -9.07
N PRO A 83 0.76 6.30 -7.73
CA PRO A 83 0.45 7.45 -6.90
C PRO A 83 1.45 8.58 -7.12
N ASP A 84 1.00 9.81 -6.88
CA ASP A 84 1.82 11.00 -7.04
C ASP A 84 2.93 11.03 -5.97
N LYS A 85 4.18 11.25 -6.41
CA LYS A 85 5.31 11.39 -5.50
C LYS A 85 5.32 12.79 -4.93
N GLY A 86 4.94 12.91 -3.67
CA GLY A 86 4.95 14.15 -2.90
C GLY A 86 5.66 13.99 -1.54
N PRO A 87 5.67 15.04 -0.71
CA PRO A 87 6.36 15.04 0.59
C PRO A 87 5.93 13.92 1.54
N THR A 88 4.68 13.47 1.44
CA THR A 88 4.11 12.39 2.26
C THR A 88 4.26 10.99 1.65
N SER A 89 4.57 10.90 0.34
CA SER A 89 4.63 9.61 -0.37
C SER A 89 5.68 8.66 0.20
N HIS A 90 6.84 9.19 0.61
CA HIS A 90 7.95 8.39 1.12
C HIS A 90 7.59 7.64 2.40
N VAL A 91 6.93 8.32 3.35
CA VAL A 91 6.54 7.69 4.62
C VAL A 91 5.38 6.71 4.45
N CYS A 92 4.48 6.96 3.48
CA CYS A 92 3.41 6.01 3.15
C CYS A 92 4.00 4.74 2.54
N GLU A 93 4.91 4.87 1.58
CA GLU A 93 5.57 3.71 0.98
C GLU A 93 6.45 2.95 1.97
N ALA A 94 7.15 3.67 2.86
CA ALA A 94 7.90 3.05 3.95
C ALA A 94 6.98 2.21 4.86
N LEU A 95 5.78 2.70 5.17
CA LEU A 95 4.77 1.93 5.90
C LEU A 95 4.38 0.66 5.12
N HIS A 96 4.13 0.76 3.82
CA HIS A 96 3.80 -0.42 3.00
C HIS A 96 4.88 -1.50 3.07
N TYR A 97 6.15 -1.11 2.90
CA TYR A 97 7.27 -2.06 2.99
C TYR A 97 7.41 -2.63 4.41
N GLY A 98 7.20 -1.80 5.44
CA GLY A 98 7.25 -2.22 6.84
C GLY A 98 6.21 -3.29 7.15
N LEU A 99 4.96 -3.07 6.73
CA LEU A 99 3.87 -4.04 6.94
C LEU A 99 4.08 -5.31 6.12
N LEU A 100 4.50 -5.18 4.86
CA LEU A 100 4.81 -6.33 4.00
C LEU A 100 5.94 -7.19 4.61
N GLY A 101 7.00 -6.54 5.11
CA GLY A 101 8.12 -7.19 5.78
C GLY A 101 7.77 -7.79 7.14
N ALA A 102 6.75 -7.26 7.82
CA ALA A 102 6.23 -7.80 9.08
C ALA A 102 5.40 -9.09 8.91
N GLY A 103 5.17 -9.54 7.67
CA GLY A 103 4.48 -10.79 7.36
C GLY A 103 3.02 -10.62 6.91
N GLU A 104 2.51 -9.39 6.90
CA GLU A 104 1.12 -9.11 6.54
C GLU A 104 0.82 -9.45 5.06
N GLY A 105 1.83 -9.44 4.19
CA GLY A 105 1.70 -9.90 2.80
C GLY A 105 1.31 -11.38 2.67
N VAL A 106 1.77 -12.24 3.58
CA VAL A 106 1.43 -13.67 3.57
C VAL A 106 0.00 -13.88 4.06
N LEU A 107 -0.43 -13.12 5.07
CA LEU A 107 -1.77 -13.19 5.64
C LEU A 107 -2.83 -12.70 4.63
N THR A 108 -2.54 -11.59 3.97
CA THR A 108 -3.35 -11.02 2.87
C THR A 108 -3.55 -12.05 1.74
N LYS A 109 -2.46 -12.70 1.28
CA LYS A 109 -2.53 -13.72 0.21
C LYS A 109 -3.35 -14.95 0.57
N ARG A 110 -3.29 -15.41 1.83
CA ARG A 110 -4.16 -16.51 2.31
C ARG A 110 -5.63 -16.10 2.32
N ARG A 111 -5.93 -14.85 2.65
CA ARG A 111 -7.29 -14.30 2.70
C ARG A 111 -7.91 -14.09 1.32
N ARG A 112 -7.10 -13.85 0.27
CA ARG A 112 -7.56 -13.76 -1.13
C ARG A 112 -8.09 -15.07 -1.72
N THR A 113 -8.03 -16.19 -1.00
CA THR A 113 -8.95 -17.29 -1.28
C THR A 113 -10.34 -16.84 -0.83
N LEU A 114 -11.03 -16.11 -1.72
CA LEU A 114 -12.39 -15.67 -1.46
C LEU A 114 -13.26 -16.91 -1.25
N ASP A 115 -14.20 -16.79 -0.31
CA ASP A 115 -15.30 -17.73 -0.24
C ASP A 115 -16.01 -17.75 -1.61
N PRO A 116 -16.17 -18.91 -2.27
CA PRO A 116 -16.84 -19.02 -3.57
C PRO A 116 -18.22 -18.37 -3.59
N GLU A 117 -18.91 -18.29 -2.45
CA GLU A 117 -20.21 -17.62 -2.34
C GLU A 117 -20.11 -16.10 -2.47
N LEU A 118 -19.06 -15.50 -1.91
CA LEU A 118 -18.83 -14.05 -1.98
C LEU A 118 -18.40 -13.63 -3.40
N GLU A 119 -17.59 -14.44 -4.09
CA GLU A 119 -17.26 -14.21 -5.50
C GLU A 119 -18.52 -14.19 -6.37
N ARG A 120 -19.43 -15.14 -6.13
CA ARG A 120 -20.68 -15.26 -6.88
C ARG A 120 -21.61 -14.07 -6.61
N ALA A 121 -21.74 -13.65 -5.35
CA ALA A 121 -22.52 -12.47 -4.97
C ALA A 121 -21.97 -11.18 -5.58
N MET A 122 -20.65 -11.00 -5.62
CA MET A 122 -20.01 -9.83 -6.24
C MET A 122 -20.14 -9.83 -7.77
N ALA A 123 -20.10 -10.99 -8.41
CA ALA A 123 -20.35 -11.13 -9.85
C ALA A 123 -21.81 -10.80 -10.22
N ASP A 124 -22.76 -11.25 -9.39
CA ASP A 124 -24.18 -10.95 -9.58
C ASP A 124 -24.48 -9.45 -9.35
N PHE A 125 -23.84 -8.82 -8.38
CA PHE A 125 -23.97 -7.37 -8.15
C PHE A 125 -23.44 -6.56 -9.33
N ARG A 126 -22.28 -6.94 -9.90
CA ARG A 126 -21.71 -6.29 -11.10
C ARG A 126 -22.58 -6.44 -12.35
N LYS A 127 -23.30 -7.56 -12.49
CA LYS A 127 -24.27 -7.74 -13.58
C LYS A 127 -25.49 -6.83 -13.44
N HIS A 128 -26.01 -6.66 -12.23
CA HIS A 128 -27.21 -5.84 -12.00
C HIS A 128 -26.92 -4.33 -12.11
N GLN A 129 -25.69 -3.90 -11.88
CA GLN A 129 -25.29 -2.50 -12.04
C GLN A 129 -25.15 -2.08 -13.52
N ALA A 130 -24.99 -3.03 -14.45
CA ALA A 130 -24.89 -2.79 -15.90
C ALA A 130 -26.26 -2.67 -16.61
N HIS A 131 -27.38 -2.80 -15.89
CA HIS A 131 -28.74 -2.74 -16.44
C HIS A 131 -29.46 -1.40 -16.17
N PHE A 132 -28.78 -0.42 -15.57
CA PHE A 132 -29.33 0.90 -15.24
C PHE A 132 -28.69 2.06 -16.02
N GLU A 133 -28.00 1.78 -17.11
CA GLU A 133 -27.65 2.74 -18.18
C GLU A 133 -28.38 2.35 -19.48
#